data_AF-A0A7Y3GD67-F1
#
_entry.id   AF-A0A7Y3GD67-F1
#
_cell.length_a   1.000
_cell.length_b   1.000
_cell.length_c   1.000
_cell.angle_alpha   90.00
_cell.angle_beta   90.00
_cell.angle_gamma   90.00
#
_symmetry.space_group_name_H-M   'P 1'
#
loop_
_entity.id
_entity.type
_entity.pdbx_description
1 polymer ?
#
loop_
_entity_poly.entity_id
_entity_poly.type
_entity_poly.pdbx_seq_one_letter_code
_entity_poly.pdbx_strand_id
1 'polypeptide(L)'
;MKRIVLGLVFLSIAATVFVGGHLYLAQRLVIDPGFPPAVERGLLALIWLLAAAIFAEPIAQRLAPQAVARAVAWPAAVWMGVAFLLLVALGASELLTGLIGAAGGSELGV
;
A
#
# COMPACT_ATOMS: atom_id res chain seq x y z
N MET A 1 23.19 -10.01 -19.88
CA MET A 1 22.53 -10.86 -18.87
C MET A 1 22.51 -10.22 -17.48
N LYS A 2 23.65 -9.85 -16.86
CA LYS A 2 23.68 -9.21 -15.52
C LYS A 2 22.71 -8.02 -15.35
N ARG A 3 22.66 -7.10 -16.32
CA ARG A 3 21.75 -5.94 -16.32
C ARG A 3 20.26 -6.31 -16.33
N ILE A 4 19.91 -7.39 -17.05
CA ILE A 4 18.52 -7.89 -17.13
C ILE A 4 18.13 -8.54 -15.80
N VAL A 5 19.02 -9.36 -15.23
CA VAL A 5 18.79 -9.98 -13.92
C VAL A 5 18.59 -8.92 -12.84
N LEU A 6 19.46 -7.89 -12.79
CA LEU A 6 19.27 -6.76 -11.86
C LEU A 6 17.93 -6.05 -12.08
N GLY A 7 17.55 -5.81 -13.33
CA GLY A 7 16.27 -5.17 -13.65
C GLY A 7 15.07 -6.00 -13.17
N LEU A 8 15.11 -7.33 -13.37
CA LEU A 8 14.06 -8.23 -12.90
C LEU A 8 13.98 -8.27 -11.38
N VAL A 9 15.12 -8.36 -10.68
CA VAL A 9 15.16 -8.34 -9.21
C VAL A 9 14.58 -7.04 -8.67
N PHE A 10 14.99 -5.90 -9.23
CA PHE A 10 14.45 -4.59 -8.85
C PHE A 10 12.94 -4.52 -9.08
N LEU A 11 12.47 -4.95 -10.25
CA LEU A 11 11.05 -4.94 -10.59
C LEU A 11 10.24 -5.84 -9.66
N SER A 12 10.76 -7.03 -9.33
CA SER A 12 10.12 -7.94 -8.38
C SER A 12 9.98 -7.31 -7.00
N ILE A 13 11.06 -6.72 -6.45
CA ILE A 13 11.01 -6.06 -5.14
C ILE A 13 10.03 -4.89 -5.17
N ALA A 14 10.11 -4.04 -6.19
CA ALA A 14 9.21 -2.89 -6.34
C ALA A 14 7.74 -3.34 -6.45
N ALA A 15 7.46 -4.38 -7.24
CA ALA A 15 6.13 -4.95 -7.37
C ALA A 15 5.62 -5.56 -6.06
N THR A 16 6.48 -6.24 -5.30
CA THR A 16 6.11 -6.78 -3.98
C THR A 16 5.78 -5.67 -2.99
N VAL A 17 6.60 -4.62 -2.91
CA VAL A 17 6.32 -3.49 -2.02
C VAL A 17 5.04 -2.78 -2.44
N PHE A 18 4.87 -2.54 -3.74
CA PHE A 18 3.70 -1.85 -4.27
C PHE A 18 2.42 -2.67 -4.07
N VAL A 19 2.34 -3.86 -4.67
CA VAL A 19 1.13 -4.69 -4.63
C VAL A 19 0.90 -5.22 -3.21
N GLY A 20 1.95 -5.72 -2.56
CA GLY A 20 1.87 -6.25 -1.20
C GLY A 20 1.46 -5.18 -0.18
N GLY A 21 2.01 -3.96 -0.29
CA GLY A 21 1.62 -2.85 0.57
C GLY A 21 0.13 -2.50 0.45
N HIS A 22 -0.39 -2.38 -0.78
CA HIS A 22 -1.80 -2.06 -0.99
C HIS A 22 -2.75 -3.20 -0.57
N LEU A 23 -2.37 -4.45 -0.81
CA LEU A 23 -3.12 -5.61 -0.34
C LEU A 23 -3.13 -5.68 1.19
N TYR A 24 -1.99 -5.42 1.84
CA TYR A 24 -1.90 -5.38 3.29
C TYR A 24 -2.79 -4.28 3.87
N LEU A 25 -2.77 -3.07 3.29
CA LEU A 25 -3.66 -1.99 3.71
C LEU A 25 -5.13 -2.34 3.49
N ALA A 26 -5.49 -2.94 2.35
CA ALA A 26 -6.85 -3.39 2.09
C ALA A 26 -7.31 -4.43 3.12
N GLN A 27 -6.46 -5.40 3.43
CA GLN A 27 -6.76 -6.41 4.44
C GLN A 27 -6.98 -5.76 5.81
N ARG A 28 -5.99 -5.00 6.30
CA ARG A 28 -6.00 -4.45 7.66
C ARG A 28 -7.02 -3.34 7.88
N LEU A 29 -7.24 -2.48 6.89
CA LEU A 29 -8.10 -1.30 7.05
C LEU A 29 -9.53 -1.50 6.55
N VAL A 30 -9.79 -2.52 5.72
CA VAL A 30 -11.10 -2.67 5.08
C VAL A 30 -11.72 -4.03 5.37
N ILE A 31 -10.97 -5.12 5.24
CA ILE A 31 -11.50 -6.48 5.40
C ILE A 31 -11.58 -6.88 6.88
N ASP A 32 -10.48 -6.75 7.61
CA ASP A 32 -10.39 -7.17 9.02
C ASP A 32 -11.39 -6.47 9.96
N PRO A 33 -11.72 -5.17 9.78
CA PRO A 33 -12.72 -4.51 10.63
C PRO A 33 -14.16 -5.02 10.46
N GLY A 34 -14.46 -5.79 9.40
CA GLY A 34 -15.79 -6.36 9.18
C GLY A 34 -16.88 -5.33 8.85
N PHE A 35 -16.56 -4.34 8.01
CA PHE A 35 -17.54 -3.33 7.58
C PHE A 35 -18.75 -3.93 6.85
N PRO A 36 -19.90 -3.22 6.81
CA PRO A 36 -21.01 -3.61 5.95
C PRO A 36 -20.57 -3.73 4.48
N PRO A 37 -21.14 -4.65 3.68
CA PRO A 37 -20.64 -4.97 2.33
C PRO A 37 -20.60 -3.79 1.34
N ALA A 38 -21.43 -2.76 1.55
CA ALA A 38 -21.41 -1.56 0.72
C ALA A 38 -20.21 -0.65 1.03
N VAL A 39 -19.88 -0.50 2.32
CA VAL A 39 -18.77 0.32 2.79
C VAL A 39 -17.44 -0.35 2.43
N GLU A 40 -17.33 -1.67 2.66
CA GLU A 40 -16.15 -2.46 2.30
C GLU A 40 -15.80 -2.30 0.81
N ARG A 41 -16.79 -2.50 -0.08
CA ARG A 41 -16.60 -2.35 -1.53
C ARG A 41 -16.19 -0.93 -1.93
N GLY A 42 -16.79 0.09 -1.29
CA GLY A 42 -16.43 1.49 -1.53
C GLY A 42 -14.98 1.80 -1.16
N LEU A 43 -14.52 1.32 0.00
CA LEU A 43 -13.16 1.51 0.47
C LEU A 43 -12.13 0.73 -0.38
N LEU A 44 -12.44 -0.51 -0.75
CA LEU A 44 -11.59 -1.29 -1.66
C LEU A 44 -11.46 -0.60 -3.03
N ALA A 45 -12.57 -0.13 -3.60
CA ALA A 45 -12.56 0.60 -4.86
C ALA A 45 -11.71 1.88 -4.76
N LEU A 46 -11.79 2.59 -3.63
CA LEU A 46 -10.98 3.79 -3.39
C LEU A 46 -9.48 3.47 -3.34
N ILE A 47 -9.06 2.43 -2.60
CA ILE A 47 -7.66 1.99 -2.54
C ILE A 47 -7.13 1.66 -3.93
N TRP A 48 -7.87 0.87 -4.70
CA TRP A 48 -7.45 0.47 -6.05
C TRP A 48 -7.45 1.62 -7.04
N LEU A 49 -8.39 2.56 -6.94
CA LEU A 49 -8.42 3.76 -7.77
C LEU A 49 -7.22 4.66 -7.50
N LEU A 50 -6.86 4.85 -6.23
CA LEU A 50 -5.70 5.64 -5.84
C LEU A 50 -4.38 4.94 -6.21
N ALA A 51 -4.32 3.61 -6.09
CA ALA A 51 -3.19 2.83 -6.59
C ALA A 51 -3.03 2.95 -8.12
N ALA A 52 -4.14 2.89 -8.87
CA ALA A 52 -4.14 3.07 -10.31
C ALA A 52 -3.73 4.48 -10.73
N ALA A 53 -4.04 5.51 -9.92
CA ALA A 53 -3.65 6.89 -10.18
C ALA A 53 -2.12 7.06 -10.29
N ILE A 54 -1.35 6.25 -9.57
CA ILE A 54 0.13 6.25 -9.61
C ILE A 54 0.64 5.87 -11.01
N PHE A 55 -0.01 4.92 -11.69
CA PHE A 55 0.32 4.56 -13.08
C PHE A 55 -0.30 5.51 -14.10
N ALA A 56 -1.41 6.16 -13.74
CA ALA A 56 -2.05 7.15 -14.60
C ALA A 56 -1.24 8.44 -14.72
N GLU A 57 -0.46 8.83 -13.71
CA GLU A 57 0.36 10.04 -13.74
C GLU A 57 1.32 10.13 -14.94
N PRO A 58 2.23 9.17 -15.20
CA PRO A 58 3.15 9.25 -16.34
C PRO A 58 2.41 9.24 -17.69
N ILE A 59 1.22 8.63 -17.75
CA ILE A 59 0.37 8.64 -18.94
C ILE A 59 -0.25 10.04 -19.13
N ALA A 60 -0.80 10.60 -18.06
CA ALA A 60 -1.41 11.92 -18.06
C ALA A 60 -0.39 13.03 -18.39
N GLN A 61 0.84 12.93 -17.87
CA GLN A 61 1.92 13.87 -18.20
C GLN A 61 2.31 13.83 -19.69
N ARG A 62 2.10 12.70 -20.38
CA ARG A 62 2.44 12.55 -21.80
C ARG A 62 1.28 12.91 -22.74
N LEU A 63 0.04 12.69 -22.32
CA LEU A 63 -1.12 12.71 -23.21
C LEU A 63 -2.14 13.80 -22.88
N ALA A 64 -2.13 14.37 -21.68
CA ALA A 64 -3.19 15.26 -21.21
C ALA A 64 -2.71 16.72 -21.04
N PRO A 65 -3.63 17.70 -21.08
CA PRO A 65 -3.33 19.08 -20.71
C PRO A 65 -2.81 19.18 -19.26
N GLN A 66 -1.96 20.17 -19.00
CA GLN A 66 -1.29 20.36 -17.70
C GLN A 66 -2.26 20.38 -16.50
N ALA A 67 -3.46 20.94 -16.67
CA ALA A 67 -4.49 20.97 -15.62
C ALA A 67 -4.95 19.55 -15.22
N VAL A 68 -5.15 18.66 -16.18
CA VAL A 68 -5.56 17.27 -15.95
C VAL A 68 -4.43 16.47 -15.34
N ALA A 69 -3.20 16.66 -15.84
CA ALA A 69 -2.02 16.01 -15.27
C ALA A 69 -1.84 16.37 -13.78
N ARG A 70 -2.05 17.64 -13.41
CA ARG A 70 -2.01 18.07 -12.00
C ARG A 70 -3.14 17.48 -11.16
N ALA A 71 -4.35 17.39 -11.71
CA ALA A 71 -5.49 16.80 -11.02
C ALA A 71 -5.30 15.30 -10.72
N VAL A 72 -4.55 14.57 -11.55
CA VAL A 72 -4.21 13.16 -11.33
C VAL A 72 -2.99 13.00 -10.40
N ALA A 73 -1.98 13.85 -10.56
CA ALA A 73 -0.76 13.79 -9.76
C ALA A 73 -1.02 14.09 -8.26
N TRP A 74 -1.93 15.01 -7.96
CA TRP A 74 -2.21 15.40 -6.57
C TRP A 74 -2.74 14.23 -5.71
N PRO A 75 -3.83 13.52 -6.10
CA PRO A 75 -4.30 12.36 -5.35
C PRO A 75 -3.26 11.24 -5.27
N ALA A 76 -2.51 10.99 -6.35
CA ALA A 76 -1.47 9.96 -6.37
C ALA A 76 -0.35 10.26 -5.35
N ALA A 77 0.13 11.51 -5.30
CA ALA A 77 1.17 11.93 -4.38
C ALA A 77 0.70 11.89 -2.92
N VAL A 78 -0.52 12.37 -2.64
CA VAL A 78 -1.12 12.32 -1.31
C VAL A 78 -1.29 10.87 -0.86
N TRP A 79 -1.85 10.02 -1.73
CA TRP A 79 -2.04 8.60 -1.43
C TRP A 79 -0.72 7.89 -1.18
N MET A 80 0.33 8.17 -1.95
CA MET A 80 1.66 7.59 -1.71
C MET A 80 2.19 7.90 -0.31
N GLY A 81 2.08 9.16 0.13
CA GLY A 81 2.49 9.56 1.48
C GLY A 81 1.64 8.90 2.56
N VAL A 82 0.31 8.91 2.39
CA VAL A 82 -0.64 8.31 3.34
C VAL A 82 -0.44 6.79 3.45
N ALA A 83 -0.36 6.08 2.32
CA ALA A 83 -0.16 4.65 2.28
C ALA A 83 1.17 4.26 2.94
N PHE A 84 2.25 5.00 2.67
CA PHE A 84 3.53 4.78 3.34
C PHE A 84 3.42 4.96 4.86
N LEU A 85 2.81 6.05 5.33
CA LEU A 85 2.63 6.29 6.76
C LEU A 85 1.76 5.22 7.43
N LEU A 86 0.69 4.77 6.76
CA LEU A 86 -0.17 3.69 7.26
C LEU A 86 0.58 2.36 7.34
N LEU A 87 1.39 2.03 6.32
CA LEU A 87 2.21 0.81 6.33
C LEU A 87 3.21 0.82 7.48
N VAL A 88 3.89 1.94 7.70
CA VAL A 88 4.83 2.08 8.82
C VAL A 88 4.09 2.00 10.16
N ALA A 89 2.97 2.70 10.32
CA ALA A 89 2.22 2.71 11.57
C ALA A 89 1.64 1.32 11.92
N LEU A 90 1.02 0.65 10.96
CA LEU A 90 0.47 -0.69 11.14
C LEU A 90 1.58 -1.72 11.38
N GLY A 91 2.62 -1.71 10.55
CA GLY A 91 3.76 -2.62 10.72
C GLY A 91 4.48 -2.44 12.06
N ALA A 92 4.67 -1.19 12.51
CA ALA A 92 5.22 -0.91 13.84
C ALA A 92 4.30 -1.41 14.96
N SER A 93 2.98 -1.24 14.82
CA SER A 93 2.00 -1.71 15.81
C SER A 93 1.99 -3.23 15.93
N GLU A 94 2.06 -3.95 14.80
CA GLU A 94 2.15 -5.41 14.77
C GLU A 94 3.46 -5.90 15.38
N LEU A 95 4.58 -5.24 15.05
CA LEU A 95 5.88 -5.56 15.61
C LEU A 95 5.88 -5.40 17.14
N LEU A 96 5.36 -4.27 17.64
CA LEU A 96 5.26 -4.02 19.08
C LEU A 96 4.39 -5.06 19.78
N THR A 97 3.21 -5.35 19.22
CA THR A 97 2.29 -6.35 19.77
C THR A 97 2.92 -7.75 19.79
N GLY A 98 3.64 -8.11 18.73
CA GLY A 98 4.38 -9.38 18.63
C GLY A 98 5.50 -9.48 19.66
N LEU A 99 6.27 -8.40 19.87
CA LEU A 99 7.34 -8.36 20.87
C LEU A 99 6.80 -8.48 22.31
N ILE A 100 5.70 -7.79 22.61
CA ILE A 100 5.03 -7.90 23.91
C ILE A 100 4.52 -9.32 24.12
N GLY A 101 3.89 -9.92 23.10
CA GLY A 101 3.43 -11.31 23.16
C GLY A 101 4.56 -12.31 23.39
N ALA A 102 5.70 -12.14 22.71
CA ALA A 102 6.87 -13.00 22.89
C ALA A 102 7.47 -12.89 24.30
N ALA A 103 7.54 -11.68 24.86
CA ALA A 103 8.01 -11.45 26.23
C ALA A 103 7.05 -12.05 27.27
N GLY A 104 5.73 -11.90 27.10
CA GLY A 104 4.75 -12.51 27.99
C GLY A 104 4.71 -14.05 27.90
N GLY A 105 4.94 -14.61 26.71
CA GLY A 105 5.04 -16.06 26.49
C GLY A 105 6.23 -16.69 27.22
N SER A 106 7.36 -15.96 27.34
CA SER A 106 8.53 -16.46 28.06
C SER A 106 8.35 -16.61 29.58
N GLU A 107 7.36 -15.95 30.18
CA GLU A 107 7.08 -16.07 31.62
C GLU A 107 6.12 -17.23 31.97
N LEU A 108 5.41 -17.78 30.98
CA LEU A 108 4.38 -18.82 31.18
C LEU A 108 4.81 -20.24 30.80
N GLY A 109 6.06 -20.45 30.37
CA GLY A 109 6.70 -21.79 30.33
C GLY A 109 5.90 -22.90 29.65
N VAL A 110 5.43 -22.66 28.41
CA VAL A 110 5.00 -23.72 27.48
C VAL A 110 5.80 -23.61 26.20
#